data_AF-A0A4Q4ZHG7-F1
#
_entry.id   AF-A0A4Q4ZHG7-F1
#
_cell.length_a   1.000
_cell.length_b   1.000
_cell.length_c   1.000
_cell.angle_alpha   90.00
_cell.angle_beta   90.00
_cell.angle_gamma   90.00
#
_symmetry.space_group_name_H-M   'P 1'
#
loop_
_entity.id
_entity.type
_entity.pdbx_description
1 polymer ?
#
loop_
_entity_poly.entity_id
_entity_poly.type
_entity_poly.pdbx_seq_one_letter_code
_entity_poly.pdbx_strand_id
1 'polypeptide(L)'
;MHPRPDLAESRRLLEYPDEDAPLRQAHAYDEPHDAAADHRHLQIRKAAPQMTEAFPWLAVKVVNEGRGEGSSGLFRTSSCAQFENTFIRRVKDCKDNYLAYSEILESKTSLRVLDGSVLGPRTAFPLSYEESDDGPAPVPAVQINFVRGDLLLNWTCQHNVMEASGLSQAIQLFACAMRGQAFPASAVGWGNRHHKYLIPLLRPDEPALPHSHLRRPRSPTCHSPPPPSWLSRERGARSVMGVPADYMGHMAYIAASFLPLESLAGGCSLPRVASVLRRSPAEASRPHETLAPDSARLNRSDTKMGSTLFMSIDCSRTVLARPVLAGPGQDAVGNDIRPSRY
;
A
#
# COMPACT_ATOMS: atom_id res chain seq x y z
N MET A 1 -68.31 45.52 23.19
CA MET A 1 -67.79 44.92 21.95
C MET A 1 -66.27 44.86 22.05
N HIS A 2 -65.83 43.93 22.89
CA HIS A 2 -65.10 42.70 22.53
C HIS A 2 -63.63 42.95 22.16
N PRO A 3 -62.71 42.69 23.11
CA PRO A 3 -61.28 42.90 22.97
C PRO A 3 -60.61 41.77 22.17
N ARG A 4 -59.44 42.08 21.61
CA ARG A 4 -58.57 41.11 20.92
C ARG A 4 -58.13 40.01 21.88
N PRO A 5 -58.17 38.72 21.49
CA PRO A 5 -57.48 37.68 22.22
C PRO A 5 -56.02 37.53 21.79
N ASP A 6 -55.27 37.15 22.81
CA ASP A 6 -53.84 37.01 22.97
C ASP A 6 -53.24 35.90 22.10
N LEU A 7 -52.00 36.11 21.66
CA LEU A 7 -51.16 35.17 20.92
C LEU A 7 -50.53 34.20 21.94
N ALA A 8 -51.33 33.28 22.48
CA ALA A 8 -50.85 32.15 23.24
C ALA A 8 -51.69 30.91 22.92
N GLU A 9 -50.99 29.80 22.63
CA GLU A 9 -51.52 28.44 22.52
C GLU A 9 -52.48 28.09 21.37
N SER A 10 -51.93 27.79 20.19
CA SER A 10 -52.44 26.70 19.34
C SER A 10 -51.45 26.34 18.21
N ARG A 11 -50.37 25.64 18.54
CA ARG A 11 -49.60 24.82 17.59
C ARG A 11 -48.98 23.65 18.35
N ARG A 12 -49.74 22.55 18.46
CA ARG A 12 -49.18 21.21 18.62
C ARG A 12 -49.48 20.45 17.33
N LEU A 13 -48.47 19.69 16.89
CA LEU A 13 -48.46 18.67 15.83
C LEU A 13 -48.14 19.16 14.40
N LEU A 14 -46.85 19.37 14.15
CA LEU A 14 -46.04 18.60 13.18
C LEU A 14 -44.60 19.13 13.27
N GLU A 15 -43.93 18.84 14.39
CA GLU A 15 -42.47 18.91 14.46
C GLU A 15 -41.95 17.55 13.98
N TYR A 16 -41.27 17.57 12.84
CA TYR A 16 -40.39 16.48 12.44
C TYR A 16 -39.32 16.30 13.52
N PRO A 17 -39.05 15.08 14.01
CA PRO A 17 -37.91 14.87 14.88
C PRO A 17 -36.64 15.25 14.13
N ASP A 18 -35.82 16.03 14.83
CA ASP A 18 -34.46 16.42 14.48
C ASP A 18 -33.62 15.14 14.25
N GLU A 19 -33.33 14.82 12.98
CA GLU A 19 -32.54 13.65 12.55
C GLU A 19 -31.02 13.84 12.73
N ASP A 20 -30.59 14.69 13.68
CA ASP A 20 -29.17 14.95 13.98
C ASP A 20 -28.73 14.50 15.39
N ALA A 21 -29.39 13.48 15.94
CA ALA A 21 -28.88 12.74 17.09
C ALA A 21 -28.40 11.33 16.67
N PRO A 22 -27.11 11.12 16.36
CA PRO A 22 -26.60 9.76 16.32
C PRO A 22 -26.67 9.18 17.73
N LEU A 23 -27.60 8.23 17.91
CA LEU A 23 -27.64 7.22 18.95
C LEU A 23 -26.24 6.59 19.12
N ARG A 24 -25.42 7.22 19.97
CA ARG A 24 -24.19 6.64 20.49
C ARG A 24 -24.54 5.67 21.60
N GLN A 25 -25.02 4.48 21.24
CA GLN A 25 -24.75 3.31 22.08
C GLN A 25 -23.32 2.87 21.84
N ALA A 26 -22.38 3.65 22.38
CA ALA A 26 -21.02 3.20 22.57
C ALA A 26 -21.02 2.38 23.87
N HIS A 27 -21.01 1.06 23.74
CA HIS A 27 -20.48 0.22 24.81
C HIS A 27 -18.97 0.49 24.87
N ALA A 28 -18.59 1.57 25.56
CA ALA A 28 -17.21 1.81 25.94
C ALA A 28 -16.90 0.85 27.08
N TYR A 29 -16.25 -0.27 26.75
CA TYR A 29 -15.52 -0.99 27.76
C TYR A 29 -14.31 -0.11 28.11
N ASP A 30 -14.32 0.51 29.29
CA ASP A 30 -13.14 1.13 29.91
C ASP A 30 -12.16 0.02 30.32
N GLU A 31 -11.60 -0.66 29.32
CA GLU A 31 -10.52 -1.60 29.53
C GLU A 31 -9.22 -0.79 29.73
N PRO A 32 -8.44 -1.07 30.79
CA PRO A 32 -7.14 -0.45 30.96
C PRO A 32 -6.32 -0.60 29.67
N HIS A 33 -5.70 0.48 29.20
CA HIS A 33 -4.99 0.51 27.92
C HIS A 33 -4.02 -0.66 27.70
N ASP A 34 -3.35 -1.12 28.76
CA ASP A 34 -2.45 -2.28 28.70
C ASP A 34 -3.20 -3.61 28.50
N ALA A 35 -4.35 -3.80 29.14
CA ALA A 35 -5.19 -4.99 28.95
C ALA A 35 -5.77 -5.05 27.52
N ALA A 36 -6.15 -3.90 26.95
CA ALA A 36 -6.58 -3.81 25.55
C ALA A 36 -5.45 -4.15 24.57
N ALA A 37 -4.20 -3.73 24.86
CA ALA A 37 -3.03 -4.09 24.05
C ALA A 37 -2.76 -5.60 24.11
N ASP A 38 -2.86 -6.22 25.29
CA ASP A 38 -2.72 -7.67 25.45
C ASP A 38 -3.81 -8.45 24.71
N HIS A 39 -5.06 -7.97 24.76
CA HIS A 39 -6.16 -8.54 24.00
C HIS A 39 -5.90 -8.49 22.48
N ARG A 40 -5.46 -7.33 21.96
CA ARG A 40 -5.11 -7.16 20.54
C ARG A 40 -3.94 -8.08 20.15
N HIS A 41 -2.92 -8.21 20.99
CA HIS A 41 -1.82 -9.13 20.75
C HIS A 41 -2.31 -10.58 20.63
N LEU A 42 -3.23 -11.02 21.50
CA LEU A 42 -3.83 -12.34 21.41
C LEU A 42 -4.61 -12.55 20.11
N GLN A 43 -5.38 -11.54 19.67
CA GLN A 43 -6.08 -11.59 18.37
C GLN A 43 -5.10 -11.70 17.19
N ILE A 44 -4.04 -10.91 17.21
CA ILE A 44 -2.96 -10.95 16.20
C ILE A 44 -2.33 -12.35 16.14
N ARG A 45 -2.03 -12.95 17.31
CA ARG A 45 -1.44 -14.30 17.38
C ARG A 45 -2.37 -15.40 16.89
N LYS A 46 -3.69 -15.26 17.06
CA LYS A 46 -4.68 -16.20 16.53
C LYS A 46 -4.92 -16.04 15.03
N ALA A 47 -4.89 -14.82 14.53
CA ALA A 47 -5.14 -14.51 13.12
C ALA A 47 -3.98 -14.93 12.20
N ALA A 48 -2.73 -14.83 12.66
CA ALA A 48 -1.57 -15.11 11.80
C ALA A 48 -1.55 -16.56 11.26
N PRO A 49 -1.79 -17.61 12.06
CA PRO A 49 -1.91 -18.98 11.56
C PRO A 49 -3.04 -19.19 10.55
N GLN A 50 -4.21 -18.55 10.74
CA GLN A 50 -5.31 -18.65 9.79
C GLN A 50 -4.92 -18.07 8.43
N MET A 51 -4.19 -16.96 8.45
CA MET A 51 -3.72 -16.30 7.24
C MET A 51 -2.64 -17.14 6.52
N THR A 52 -1.72 -17.76 7.25
CA THR A 52 -0.68 -18.62 6.64
C THR A 52 -1.20 -19.99 6.23
N GLU A 53 -2.28 -20.48 6.84
CA GLU A 53 -3.00 -21.65 6.35
C GLU A 53 -3.65 -21.37 4.98
N ALA A 54 -4.32 -20.23 4.84
CA ALA A 54 -4.94 -19.82 3.57
C ALA A 54 -3.94 -19.35 2.52
N PHE A 55 -2.80 -18.79 2.94
CA PHE A 55 -1.74 -18.26 2.07
C PHE A 55 -0.35 -18.71 2.55
N PRO A 56 0.02 -19.99 2.31
CA PRO A 56 1.26 -20.57 2.86
C PRO A 56 2.54 -19.82 2.49
N TRP A 57 2.55 -19.17 1.32
CA TRP A 57 3.69 -18.41 0.83
C TRP A 57 3.97 -17.13 1.65
N LEU A 58 3.10 -16.72 2.57
CA LEU A 58 3.39 -15.63 3.51
C LEU A 58 4.35 -16.06 4.63
N ALA A 59 4.59 -17.34 4.84
CA ALA A 59 5.49 -17.86 5.87
C ALA A 59 6.78 -18.47 5.29
N VAL A 60 7.22 -18.01 4.11
CA VAL A 60 8.39 -18.55 3.41
C VAL A 60 9.51 -17.50 3.29
N LYS A 61 10.72 -17.94 2.94
CA LYS A 61 11.85 -17.06 2.62
C LYS A 61 11.98 -16.87 1.11
N VAL A 62 12.63 -15.78 0.73
CA VAL A 62 13.13 -15.52 -0.61
C VAL A 62 14.58 -16.00 -0.68
N VAL A 63 14.93 -16.66 -1.78
CA VAL A 63 16.30 -17.12 -2.09
C VAL A 63 16.67 -16.68 -3.52
N ASN A 64 17.95 -16.35 -3.74
CA ASN A 64 18.49 -16.09 -5.08
C ASN A 64 19.33 -17.29 -5.60
N GLU A 65 18.77 -18.05 -6.54
CA GLU A 65 19.43 -19.24 -7.11
C GLU A 65 20.22 -18.90 -8.38
N GLY A 66 21.40 -19.48 -8.57
CA GLY A 66 22.17 -19.33 -9.82
C GLY A 66 22.81 -17.96 -10.04
N ARG A 67 23.00 -17.18 -8.97
CA ARG A 67 23.78 -15.93 -8.98
C ARG A 67 25.26 -16.24 -9.20
N GLY A 68 25.91 -15.51 -10.11
CA GLY A 68 27.32 -15.68 -10.43
C GLY A 68 27.80 -14.68 -11.48
N GLU A 69 29.00 -14.90 -12.02
CA GLU A 69 29.52 -14.08 -13.10
C GLU A 69 28.58 -14.12 -14.33
N GLY A 70 28.19 -12.95 -14.83
CA GLY A 70 27.25 -12.83 -15.95
C GLY A 70 25.79 -13.17 -15.63
N SER A 71 25.44 -13.50 -14.39
CA SER A 71 24.07 -13.87 -13.97
C SER A 71 23.71 -13.26 -12.62
N SER A 72 22.66 -12.44 -12.58
CA SER A 72 22.05 -11.98 -11.32
C SER A 72 21.22 -13.06 -10.60
N GLY A 73 21.12 -14.26 -11.16
CA GLY A 73 20.43 -15.42 -10.59
C GLY A 73 18.93 -15.46 -10.91
N LEU A 74 18.13 -16.01 -10.01
CA LEU A 74 16.68 -16.08 -10.07
C LEU A 74 16.12 -16.12 -8.65
N PHE A 75 15.31 -15.12 -8.30
CA PHE A 75 14.64 -15.10 -7.01
C PHE A 75 13.45 -16.06 -6.96
N ARG A 76 13.38 -16.86 -5.90
CA ARG A 76 12.30 -17.82 -5.64
C ARG A 76 11.90 -17.80 -4.17
N THR A 77 10.70 -18.28 -3.90
CA THR A 77 10.25 -18.57 -2.53
C THR A 77 10.65 -19.99 -2.13
N SER A 78 11.13 -20.17 -0.90
CA SER A 78 11.50 -21.47 -0.34
C SER A 78 11.07 -21.55 1.12
N SER A 79 10.72 -22.76 1.59
CA SER A 79 10.35 -22.98 2.99
C SER A 79 11.48 -22.57 3.93
N CYS A 80 11.12 -22.14 5.14
CA CYS A 80 12.08 -21.80 6.18
C CYS A 80 11.60 -22.37 7.53
N ALA A 81 12.36 -23.31 8.10
CA ALA A 81 12.00 -23.94 9.37
C ALA A 81 11.88 -22.92 10.52
N GLN A 82 12.70 -21.85 10.50
CA GLN A 82 12.66 -20.77 11.50
C GLN A 82 11.37 -19.94 11.47
N PHE A 83 10.54 -20.10 10.44
CA PHE A 83 9.35 -19.28 10.30
C PHE A 83 8.12 -19.89 10.97
N GLU A 84 8.14 -21.17 11.35
CA GLU A 84 7.07 -21.83 12.14
C GLU A 84 5.65 -21.52 11.63
N ASN A 85 5.47 -21.44 10.30
CA ASN A 85 4.21 -21.07 9.65
C ASN A 85 3.61 -19.72 10.11
N THR A 86 4.42 -18.74 10.49
CA THR A 86 3.98 -17.38 10.77
C THR A 86 4.82 -16.35 10.00
N PHE A 87 4.32 -15.12 9.88
CA PHE A 87 5.09 -13.96 9.39
C PHE A 87 5.42 -12.97 10.50
N ILE A 88 4.92 -13.19 11.72
CA ILE A 88 5.31 -12.41 12.90
C ILE A 88 6.74 -12.83 13.25
N ARG A 89 7.69 -11.90 13.10
CA ARG A 89 9.11 -12.15 13.32
C ARG A 89 9.59 -11.67 14.68
N ARG A 90 8.97 -10.63 15.23
CA ARG A 90 9.42 -9.98 16.45
C ARG A 90 8.24 -9.43 17.26
N VAL A 91 8.35 -9.55 18.57
CA VAL A 91 7.51 -8.87 19.55
C VAL A 91 8.47 -8.10 20.45
N LYS A 92 8.31 -6.79 20.54
CA LYS A 92 9.17 -5.92 21.35
C LYS A 92 8.35 -5.18 22.39
N ASP A 93 8.87 -5.12 23.60
CA ASP A 93 8.44 -4.13 24.58
C ASP A 93 9.24 -2.84 24.38
N CYS A 94 8.54 -1.75 24.11
CA CYS A 94 9.07 -0.42 23.88
C CYS A 94 8.47 0.60 24.88
N LYS A 95 7.78 0.15 25.94
CA LYS A 95 7.09 1.03 26.90
C LYS A 95 8.04 2.00 27.59
N ASP A 96 9.26 1.59 27.91
CA ASP A 96 10.20 2.46 28.65
C ASP A 96 11.12 3.27 27.74
N ASN A 97 11.31 2.83 26.49
CA ASN A 97 12.37 3.34 25.61
C ASN A 97 11.82 3.99 24.32
N TYR A 98 10.52 4.27 24.27
CA TYR A 98 9.87 4.90 23.13
C TYR A 98 8.75 5.83 23.54
N LEU A 99 8.22 6.57 22.56
CA LEU A 99 7.06 7.44 22.74
C LEU A 99 5.81 6.61 23.05
N ALA A 100 4.96 7.13 23.93
CA ALA A 100 3.63 6.59 24.18
C ALA A 100 2.75 6.73 22.92
N TYR A 101 1.73 5.88 22.84
CA TYR A 101 0.84 5.86 21.69
C TYR A 101 0.17 7.23 21.44
N SER A 102 -0.28 7.92 22.50
CA SER A 102 -0.86 9.27 22.40
C SER A 102 0.13 10.29 21.84
N GLU A 103 1.38 10.28 22.29
CA GLU A 103 2.44 11.18 21.81
C GLU A 103 2.73 10.97 20.31
N ILE A 104 2.66 9.71 19.85
CA ILE A 104 2.80 9.36 18.43
C ILE A 104 1.65 9.95 17.62
N LEU A 105 0.40 9.87 18.11
CA LEU A 105 -0.76 10.47 17.46
C LEU A 105 -0.70 12.00 17.44
N GLU A 106 -0.29 12.62 18.55
CA GLU A 106 -0.11 14.07 18.68
C GLU A 106 0.94 14.60 17.69
N SER A 107 1.97 13.80 17.40
CA SER A 107 2.97 14.10 16.35
C SER A 107 2.41 14.05 14.93
N LYS A 108 1.12 13.69 14.76
CA LYS A 108 0.48 13.36 13.48
C LYS A 108 1.23 12.28 12.72
N THR A 109 1.76 11.29 13.45
CA THR A 109 2.54 10.18 12.89
C THR A 109 3.71 10.66 12.01
N SER A 110 4.46 11.66 12.49
CA SER A 110 5.63 12.18 11.78
C SER A 110 6.63 11.06 11.48
N LEU A 111 7.22 11.04 10.28
CA LEU A 111 8.25 10.06 9.91
C LEU A 111 9.48 10.11 10.84
N ARG A 112 9.72 11.24 11.53
CA ARG A 112 10.77 11.35 12.55
C ARG A 112 10.47 10.55 13.83
N VAL A 113 9.19 10.31 14.10
CA VAL A 113 8.68 9.56 15.25
C VAL A 113 8.47 8.08 14.90
N LEU A 114 8.48 7.71 13.63
CA LEU A 114 8.36 6.32 13.17
C LEU A 114 9.74 5.76 12.78
N ASP A 115 10.59 5.53 13.77
CA ASP A 115 11.95 5.03 13.56
C ASP A 115 11.94 3.54 13.19
N GLY A 116 12.22 3.25 11.92
CA GLY A 116 12.30 1.88 11.40
C GLY A 116 13.40 1.01 12.02
N SER A 117 14.44 1.61 12.62
CA SER A 117 15.50 0.85 13.32
C SER A 117 15.00 0.25 14.64
N VAL A 118 14.06 0.93 15.30
CA VAL A 118 13.43 0.48 16.54
C VAL A 118 12.21 -0.37 16.22
N LEU A 119 11.28 0.20 15.46
CA LEU A 119 9.92 -0.29 15.27
C LEU A 119 9.78 -1.29 14.10
N GLY A 120 10.78 -1.39 13.23
CA GLY A 120 10.79 -2.28 12.08
C GLY A 120 11.45 -3.64 12.37
N PRO A 121 10.94 -4.74 11.79
CA PRO A 121 11.60 -6.04 11.86
C PRO A 121 12.88 -6.11 11.01
N ARG A 122 12.98 -5.25 9.99
CA ARG A 122 14.08 -5.19 9.01
C ARG A 122 14.29 -3.74 8.56
N THR A 123 15.51 -3.44 8.14
CA THR A 123 15.85 -2.15 7.49
C THR A 123 15.22 -2.09 6.10
N ALA A 124 14.54 -1.00 5.78
CA ALA A 124 13.81 -0.82 4.51
C ALA A 124 14.72 -0.43 3.33
N PHE A 125 15.85 0.24 3.61
CA PHE A 125 16.79 0.69 2.60
C PHE A 125 17.61 -0.46 2.01
N PRO A 126 18.09 -0.35 0.75
CA PRO A 126 18.92 -1.36 0.07
C PRO A 126 20.30 -1.48 0.73
N LEU A 127 20.32 -2.02 1.93
CA LEU A 127 21.46 -2.75 2.42
C LEU A 127 21.38 -4.12 1.77
N SER A 128 22.44 -4.53 1.09
CA SER A 128 22.60 -5.90 0.65
C SER A 128 22.58 -6.78 1.90
N TYR A 129 21.41 -7.27 2.32
CA TYR A 129 21.38 -8.29 3.35
C TYR A 129 21.89 -9.58 2.70
N GLU A 130 22.86 -10.21 3.32
CA GLU A 130 23.27 -11.55 2.89
C GLU A 130 22.15 -12.51 3.29
N GLU A 131 21.60 -13.17 2.28
CA GLU A 131 20.68 -14.28 2.49
C GLU A 131 21.51 -15.44 3.04
N SER A 132 21.54 -15.57 4.35
CA SER A 132 22.11 -16.72 5.03
C SER A 132 21.02 -17.53 5.71
N ASP A 133 21.33 -18.76 6.08
CA ASP A 133 20.42 -19.55 6.90
C ASP A 133 20.20 -18.92 8.28
N ASP A 134 21.15 -18.15 8.81
CA ASP A 134 21.00 -17.43 10.09
C ASP A 134 20.20 -16.11 9.94
N GLY A 135 20.11 -15.58 8.72
CA GLY A 135 19.45 -14.31 8.41
C GLY A 135 18.47 -14.39 7.24
N PRO A 136 17.55 -15.38 7.20
CA PRO A 136 16.73 -15.65 6.01
C PRO A 136 15.89 -14.43 5.65
N ALA A 137 15.56 -14.27 4.37
CA ALA A 137 14.80 -13.14 3.86
C ALA A 137 13.30 -13.46 3.81
N PRO A 138 12.49 -13.13 4.83
CA PRO A 138 11.06 -13.49 4.83
C PRO A 138 10.29 -12.75 3.75
N VAL A 139 9.25 -13.38 3.17
CA VAL A 139 8.41 -12.70 2.18
C VAL A 139 7.70 -11.48 2.77
N PRO A 140 6.86 -11.61 3.80
CA PRO A 140 6.58 -10.53 4.73
C PRO A 140 7.20 -10.80 6.11
N ALA A 141 7.56 -9.72 6.81
CA ALA A 141 7.91 -9.76 8.22
C ALA A 141 7.11 -8.72 8.98
N VAL A 142 6.54 -9.15 10.10
CA VAL A 142 5.76 -8.30 10.99
C VAL A 142 6.45 -8.18 12.36
N GLN A 143 6.49 -6.96 12.90
CA GLN A 143 6.91 -6.68 14.27
C GLN A 143 5.75 -6.05 15.05
N ILE A 144 5.49 -6.62 16.23
CA ILE A 144 4.56 -6.07 17.23
C ILE A 144 5.40 -5.27 18.23
N ASN A 145 5.07 -3.99 18.43
CA ASN A 145 5.79 -3.13 19.36
C ASN A 145 4.82 -2.65 20.45
N PHE A 146 4.97 -3.09 21.69
CA PHE A 146 4.22 -2.55 22.81
C PHE A 146 4.79 -1.19 23.19
N VAL A 147 3.96 -0.16 23.18
CA VAL A 147 4.30 1.19 23.63
C VAL A 147 3.41 1.53 24.82
N ARG A 148 3.69 2.62 25.55
CA ARG A 148 2.77 3.02 26.62
C ARG A 148 1.41 3.36 26.02
N GLY A 149 0.37 2.71 26.53
CA GLY A 149 -1.02 2.95 26.15
C GLY A 149 -1.56 2.11 24.97
N ASP A 150 -0.70 1.43 24.19
CA ASP A 150 -1.15 0.56 23.08
C ASP A 150 0.00 -0.29 22.48
N LEU A 151 -0.21 -0.86 21.29
CA LEU A 151 0.80 -1.47 20.44
C LEU A 151 0.82 -0.86 19.03
N LEU A 152 1.95 -1.01 18.34
CA LEU A 152 2.14 -0.67 16.93
C LEU A 152 2.49 -1.92 16.14
N LEU A 153 1.84 -2.09 14.98
CA LEU A 153 2.14 -3.16 14.06
C LEU A 153 2.93 -2.62 12.87
N ASN A 154 4.14 -3.13 12.69
CA ASN A 154 4.97 -2.79 11.54
C ASN A 154 5.01 -3.96 10.57
N TRP A 155 4.61 -3.71 9.32
CA TRP A 155 4.71 -4.66 8.24
C TRP A 155 5.86 -4.30 7.32
N THR A 156 6.64 -5.31 6.96
CA THR A 156 7.64 -5.22 5.90
C THR A 156 7.43 -6.35 4.92
N CYS A 157 7.73 -6.13 3.64
CA CYS A 157 7.70 -7.19 2.63
C CYS A 157 8.82 -7.07 1.62
N GLN A 158 9.19 -8.21 1.03
CA GLN A 158 10.12 -8.32 -0.08
C GLN A 158 9.49 -7.81 -1.35
N HIS A 159 10.01 -6.70 -1.87
CA HIS A 159 9.41 -5.98 -2.98
C HIS A 159 9.46 -6.75 -4.30
N ASN A 160 10.35 -7.74 -4.44
CA ASN A 160 10.36 -8.62 -5.60
C ASN A 160 9.16 -9.59 -5.62
N VAL A 161 8.56 -9.88 -4.46
CA VAL A 161 7.38 -10.75 -4.32
C VAL A 161 6.08 -9.95 -4.24
N MET A 162 6.05 -8.88 -3.46
CA MET A 162 4.84 -8.13 -3.10
C MET A 162 5.08 -6.62 -3.19
N GLU A 163 4.19 -5.88 -3.86
CA GLU A 163 4.20 -4.41 -3.89
C GLU A 163 3.29 -3.80 -2.81
N ALA A 164 3.33 -2.48 -2.64
CA ALA A 164 2.53 -1.77 -1.63
C ALA A 164 1.03 -2.10 -1.69
N SER A 165 0.46 -2.25 -2.88
CA SER A 165 -0.95 -2.63 -3.02
C SER A 165 -1.23 -4.07 -2.63
N GLY A 166 -0.31 -4.99 -2.95
CA GLY A 166 -0.43 -6.38 -2.52
C GLY A 166 -0.28 -6.52 -1.00
N LEU A 167 0.60 -5.72 -0.40
CA LEU A 167 0.73 -5.60 1.05
C LEU A 167 -0.54 -5.04 1.70
N SER A 168 -1.16 -4.03 1.10
CA SER A 168 -2.44 -3.49 1.57
C SER A 168 -3.55 -4.56 1.56
N GLN A 169 -3.62 -5.38 0.51
CA GLN A 169 -4.55 -6.51 0.44
C GLN A 169 -4.27 -7.55 1.53
N ALA A 170 -3.00 -7.91 1.74
CA ALA A 170 -2.60 -8.82 2.81
C ALA A 170 -3.04 -8.29 4.19
N ILE A 171 -2.84 -7.01 4.45
CA ILE A 171 -3.26 -6.36 5.70
C ILE A 171 -4.78 -6.39 5.87
N GLN A 172 -5.55 -6.16 4.80
CA GLN A 172 -7.02 -6.22 4.86
C GLN A 172 -7.50 -7.64 5.19
N LEU A 173 -6.91 -8.66 4.57
CA LEU A 173 -7.19 -10.06 4.87
C LEU A 173 -6.79 -10.42 6.30
N PHE A 174 -5.65 -9.93 6.77
CA PHE A 174 -5.23 -10.11 8.15
C PHE A 174 -6.26 -9.52 9.14
N ALA A 175 -6.78 -8.33 8.83
CA ALA A 175 -7.84 -7.72 9.63
C ALA A 175 -9.16 -8.53 9.59
N CYS A 176 -9.48 -9.19 8.46
CA CYS A 176 -10.61 -10.15 8.40
C CYS A 176 -10.40 -11.32 9.36
N ALA A 177 -9.21 -11.92 9.36
CA ALA A 177 -8.87 -13.02 10.26
C ALA A 177 -8.95 -12.59 11.74
N MET A 178 -8.45 -11.40 12.08
CA MET A 178 -8.54 -10.85 13.44
C MET A 178 -10.00 -10.66 13.91
N ARG A 179 -10.93 -10.38 12.98
CA ARG A 179 -12.38 -10.30 13.25
C ARG A 179 -13.10 -11.66 13.21
N GLY A 180 -12.38 -12.77 12.99
CA GLY A 180 -12.97 -14.09 12.82
C GLY A 180 -13.83 -14.22 11.54
N GLN A 181 -13.59 -13.38 10.54
CA GLN A 181 -14.30 -13.42 9.27
C GLN A 181 -13.63 -14.40 8.31
N ALA A 182 -14.42 -15.15 7.55
CA ALA A 182 -13.91 -16.00 6.48
C ALA A 182 -13.27 -15.16 5.36
N PHE A 183 -12.21 -15.68 4.74
CA PHE A 183 -11.62 -15.04 3.58
C PHE A 183 -12.53 -15.18 2.36
N PRO A 184 -12.72 -14.12 1.55
CA PRO A 184 -13.41 -14.24 0.28
C PRO A 184 -12.74 -15.29 -0.62
N ALA A 185 -13.53 -16.16 -1.26
CA ALA A 185 -13.00 -17.21 -2.12
C ALA A 185 -12.16 -16.64 -3.29
N SER A 186 -12.55 -15.48 -3.83
CA SER A 186 -11.77 -14.77 -4.85
C SER A 186 -10.39 -14.36 -4.34
N ALA A 187 -10.31 -13.85 -3.11
CA ALA A 187 -9.06 -13.46 -2.48
C ALA A 187 -8.14 -14.65 -2.23
N VAL A 188 -8.69 -15.80 -1.80
CA VAL A 188 -7.91 -17.04 -1.66
C VAL A 188 -7.39 -17.52 -3.02
N GLY A 189 -8.23 -17.50 -4.06
CA GLY A 189 -7.85 -17.93 -5.41
C GLY A 189 -6.78 -17.03 -6.05
N TRP A 190 -6.95 -15.71 -5.99
CA TRP A 190 -6.01 -14.74 -6.57
C TRP A 190 -4.76 -14.53 -5.72
N GLY A 191 -4.89 -14.56 -4.40
CA GLY A 191 -3.77 -14.45 -3.47
C GLY A 191 -2.80 -15.62 -3.55
N ASN A 192 -3.23 -16.79 -4.04
CA ASN A 192 -2.37 -17.96 -4.29
C ASN A 192 -2.05 -18.17 -5.79
N ARG A 193 -2.38 -17.21 -6.67
CA ARG A 193 -2.12 -17.35 -8.10
C ARG A 193 -0.63 -17.26 -8.38
N HIS A 194 -0.10 -18.25 -9.11
CA HIS A 194 1.31 -18.28 -9.48
C HIS A 194 1.69 -17.12 -10.40
N HIS A 195 2.64 -16.28 -9.99
CA HIS A 195 2.97 -15.02 -10.67
C HIS A 195 3.52 -15.19 -12.09
N LYS A 196 4.24 -16.30 -12.35
CA LYS A 196 4.98 -16.53 -13.62
C LYS A 196 4.10 -16.48 -14.87
N TYR A 197 2.81 -16.78 -14.73
CA TYR A 197 1.89 -16.89 -15.86
C TYR A 197 0.87 -15.75 -15.92
N LEU A 198 1.03 -14.73 -15.07
CA LEU A 198 0.11 -13.58 -15.03
C LEU A 198 0.34 -12.58 -16.16
N ILE A 199 1.60 -12.41 -16.55
CA ILE A 199 1.99 -11.49 -17.61
C ILE A 199 2.41 -12.35 -18.80
N PRO A 200 1.62 -12.36 -19.89
CA PRO A 200 2.05 -13.04 -21.10
C PRO A 200 3.33 -12.39 -21.63
N LEU A 201 4.27 -13.22 -22.07
CA LEU A 201 5.47 -12.76 -22.75
C LEU A 201 5.12 -12.36 -24.18
N LEU A 202 5.89 -11.43 -24.74
CA LEU A 202 5.84 -11.13 -26.17
C LEU A 202 6.14 -12.39 -26.98
N ARG A 203 5.35 -12.63 -28.01
CA ARG A 203 5.61 -13.71 -28.97
C ARG A 203 6.79 -13.35 -29.88
N PRO A 204 7.48 -14.33 -30.49
CA PRO A 204 8.61 -14.05 -31.39
C PRO A 204 8.28 -13.11 -32.57
N ASP A 205 7.01 -13.10 -33.01
CA ASP A 205 6.47 -12.27 -34.08
C ASP A 205 5.91 -10.93 -33.59
N GLU A 206 5.76 -10.74 -32.29
CA GLU A 206 5.30 -9.48 -31.71
C GLU A 206 6.46 -8.49 -31.59
N PRO A 207 6.38 -7.29 -32.19
CA PRO A 207 7.47 -6.33 -32.14
C PRO A 207 7.68 -5.85 -30.70
N ALA A 208 8.89 -6.07 -30.18
CA ALA A 208 9.31 -5.41 -28.95
C ALA A 208 9.32 -3.89 -29.17
N LEU A 209 8.90 -3.15 -28.14
CA LEU A 209 8.96 -1.70 -28.21
C LEU A 209 10.42 -1.26 -28.30
N PRO A 210 10.73 -0.24 -29.12
CA PRO A 210 12.12 0.16 -29.35
C PRO A 210 12.82 0.73 -28.10
N HIS A 211 12.09 0.93 -26.99
CA HIS A 211 12.53 1.51 -25.71
C HIS A 211 13.41 2.78 -25.86
N SER A 212 13.36 3.43 -27.03
CA SER A 212 14.25 4.52 -27.41
C SER A 212 13.96 5.77 -26.59
N HIS A 213 12.72 5.93 -26.11
CA HIS A 213 12.32 6.99 -25.18
C HIS A 213 12.99 6.87 -23.80
N LEU A 214 13.50 5.69 -23.42
CA LEU A 214 14.31 5.51 -22.21
C LEU A 214 15.76 5.97 -22.42
N ARG A 215 16.20 6.15 -23.67
CA ARG A 215 17.54 6.68 -23.95
C ARG A 215 17.53 8.17 -23.74
N ARG A 216 18.49 8.67 -22.95
CA ARG A 216 18.75 10.10 -22.82
C ARG A 216 18.97 10.70 -24.22
N PRO A 217 18.20 11.72 -24.63
CA PRO A 217 18.46 12.41 -25.88
C PRO A 217 19.90 12.92 -25.90
N ARG A 218 20.63 12.66 -26.99
CA ARG A 218 21.97 13.23 -27.17
C ARG A 218 21.80 14.75 -27.32
N SER A 219 22.34 15.51 -26.39
CA SER A 219 22.29 16.97 -26.49
C SER A 219 23.09 17.40 -27.72
N PRO A 220 22.51 18.20 -28.63
CA PRO A 220 23.30 18.94 -29.60
C PRO A 220 24.24 19.88 -28.83
N THR A 221 25.42 20.09 -29.39
CA THR A 221 26.53 20.91 -28.90
C THR A 221 26.14 22.19 -28.12
N CYS A 222 26.71 22.29 -26.91
CA CYS A 222 27.11 23.50 -26.17
C CYS A 222 26.37 24.83 -26.45
N HIS A 223 25.26 25.05 -25.75
CA HIS A 223 25.08 26.15 -24.79
C HIS A 223 24.28 25.53 -23.65
N SER A 224 24.87 25.45 -22.44
CA SER A 224 24.42 24.65 -21.30
C SER A 224 22.91 24.37 -21.29
N PRO A 225 22.43 23.21 -21.80
CA PRO A 225 21.01 22.89 -21.75
C PRO A 225 20.62 22.79 -20.27
N PRO A 226 19.42 23.29 -19.88
CA PRO A 226 18.96 23.17 -18.51
C PRO A 226 19.03 21.70 -18.08
N PRO A 227 19.38 21.41 -16.81
CA PRO A 227 19.54 20.05 -16.35
C PRO A 227 18.27 19.26 -16.65
N PRO A 228 18.38 18.10 -17.34
CA PRO A 228 17.22 17.25 -17.60
C PRO A 228 16.62 16.79 -16.27
N SER A 229 15.31 16.91 -16.09
CA SER A 229 14.61 16.27 -14.98
C SER A 229 13.64 15.19 -15.45
N TRP A 230 13.61 14.12 -14.67
CA TRP A 230 12.76 12.96 -14.86
C TRP A 230 11.77 12.89 -13.71
N LEU A 231 10.49 12.76 -14.05
CA LEU A 231 9.45 12.45 -13.10
C LEU A 231 9.10 10.98 -13.26
N SER A 232 9.55 10.17 -12.30
CA SER A 232 9.22 8.75 -12.23
C SER A 232 8.03 8.55 -11.31
N ARG A 233 7.03 7.80 -11.76
CA ARG A 233 5.85 7.48 -10.98
C ARG A 233 5.57 5.98 -11.02
N GLU A 234 5.55 5.36 -9.84
CA GLU A 234 5.07 3.98 -9.72
C GLU A 234 3.56 3.89 -9.96
N ARG A 235 3.16 2.86 -10.69
CA ARG A 235 1.78 2.58 -11.06
C ARG A 235 1.52 1.10 -10.90
N GLY A 236 0.37 0.75 -10.32
CA GLY A 236 -0.11 -0.62 -10.37
C GLY A 236 -0.50 -0.99 -11.81
N ALA A 237 0.05 -2.09 -12.31
CA ALA A 237 -0.29 -2.67 -13.62
C ALA A 237 -1.52 -3.58 -13.56
N ARG A 238 -2.01 -3.94 -12.36
CA ARG A 238 -3.15 -4.87 -12.18
C ARG A 238 -4.34 -4.56 -13.09
N SER A 239 -4.85 -3.33 -13.07
CA SER A 239 -6.02 -2.95 -13.88
C SER A 239 -5.74 -2.99 -15.38
N VAL A 240 -4.53 -2.65 -15.83
CA VAL A 240 -4.12 -2.71 -17.24
C VAL A 240 -4.03 -4.15 -17.71
N MET A 241 -3.60 -5.06 -16.82
CA MET A 241 -3.43 -6.48 -17.10
C MET A 241 -4.70 -7.31 -16.86
N GLY A 242 -5.83 -6.69 -16.50
CA GLY A 242 -7.06 -7.43 -16.15
C GLY A 242 -6.91 -8.30 -14.89
N VAL A 243 -5.94 -7.99 -14.04
CA VAL A 243 -5.70 -8.69 -12.77
C VAL A 243 -6.45 -7.96 -11.66
N PRO A 244 -7.25 -8.66 -10.82
CA PRO A 244 -8.06 -8.00 -9.81
C PRO A 244 -7.25 -7.49 -8.62
N ALA A 245 -7.91 -6.66 -7.82
CA ALA A 245 -7.31 -6.08 -6.61
C ALA A 245 -6.86 -7.14 -5.59
N ASP A 246 -7.52 -8.31 -5.60
CA ASP A 246 -7.25 -9.47 -4.75
C ASP A 246 -5.86 -10.10 -4.97
N TYR A 247 -5.19 -9.80 -6.09
CA TYR A 247 -3.82 -10.28 -6.30
C TYR A 247 -2.83 -9.56 -5.37
N MET A 248 -2.13 -10.34 -4.55
CA MET A 248 -1.19 -9.86 -3.53
C MET A 248 0.27 -9.75 -3.99
N GLY A 249 0.60 -10.23 -5.19
CA GLY A 249 1.98 -10.19 -5.68
C GLY A 249 2.36 -8.84 -6.29
N HIS A 250 3.63 -8.72 -6.67
CA HIS A 250 4.18 -7.52 -7.30
C HIS A 250 3.79 -7.42 -8.79
N MET A 251 3.12 -6.33 -9.13
CA MET A 251 2.60 -5.98 -10.45
C MET A 251 2.56 -4.46 -10.62
N ALA A 252 3.74 -3.84 -10.53
CA ALA A 252 3.93 -2.41 -10.71
C ALA A 252 4.89 -2.14 -11.85
N TYR A 253 4.75 -0.96 -12.44
CA TYR A 253 5.66 -0.41 -13.43
C TYR A 253 5.93 1.07 -13.13
N ILE A 254 7.05 1.57 -13.64
CA ILE A 254 7.41 2.98 -13.53
C ILE A 254 7.01 3.69 -14.82
N ALA A 255 6.09 4.63 -14.71
CA ALA A 255 5.81 5.61 -15.76
C ALA A 255 6.82 6.76 -15.61
N ALA A 256 7.74 6.88 -16.58
CA ALA A 256 8.72 7.95 -16.62
C ALA A 256 8.24 9.06 -17.55
N SER A 257 8.26 10.30 -17.07
CA SER A 257 7.95 11.49 -17.87
C SER A 257 9.14 12.44 -17.84
N PHE A 258 9.52 12.93 -19.02
CA PHE A 258 10.53 13.96 -19.14
C PHE A 258 9.90 15.34 -19.02
N LEU A 259 10.44 16.18 -18.13
CA LEU A 259 10.05 17.58 -18.02
C LEU A 259 11.29 18.37 -17.59
N PRO A 260 11.82 19.31 -18.39
CA PRO A 260 13.01 20.08 -18.03
C PRO A 260 12.82 20.86 -16.72
N LEU A 261 13.90 20.98 -15.94
CA LEU A 261 13.84 21.69 -14.65
C LEU A 261 13.52 23.17 -14.85
N GLU A 262 14.01 23.76 -15.94
CA GLU A 262 13.67 25.13 -16.32
C GLU A 262 12.18 25.29 -16.63
N SER A 263 11.54 24.31 -17.28
CA SER A 263 10.09 24.36 -17.45
C SER A 263 9.38 24.41 -16.10
N LEU A 264 9.81 23.56 -15.15
CA LEU A 264 9.23 23.53 -13.80
C LEU A 264 9.47 24.84 -13.03
N ALA A 265 10.71 25.34 -13.03
CA ALA A 265 11.10 26.55 -12.31
C ALA A 265 10.58 27.83 -12.96
N GLY A 266 10.46 27.85 -14.30
CA GLY A 266 10.01 28.98 -15.11
C GLY A 266 8.50 29.19 -15.14
N GLY A 267 7.77 28.62 -14.17
CA GLY A 267 6.33 28.87 -14.02
C GLY A 267 5.42 27.94 -14.83
N CYS A 268 5.85 26.73 -15.16
CA CYS A 268 4.94 25.73 -15.72
C CYS A 268 3.71 25.57 -14.82
N SER A 269 2.52 25.76 -15.41
CA SER A 269 1.28 25.71 -14.66
C SER A 269 1.04 24.31 -14.09
N LEU A 270 0.44 24.22 -12.90
CA LEU A 270 0.05 22.94 -12.29
C LEU A 270 -0.78 22.05 -13.24
N PRO A 271 -1.75 22.58 -14.03
CA PRO A 271 -2.46 21.78 -15.04
C PRO A 271 -1.54 21.18 -16.10
N ARG A 272 -0.49 21.88 -16.52
CA ARG A 272 0.48 21.38 -17.51
C ARG A 272 1.32 20.25 -16.93
N VAL A 273 1.84 20.40 -15.71
CA VAL A 273 2.55 19.33 -14.99
C VAL A 273 1.64 18.10 -14.83
N ALA A 274 0.41 18.31 -14.36
CA ALA A 274 -0.57 17.24 -14.20
C ALA A 274 -0.95 16.58 -15.54
N SER A 275 -0.99 17.33 -16.64
CA SER A 275 -1.22 16.79 -18.00
C SER A 275 -0.07 15.89 -18.45
N VAL A 276 1.18 16.27 -18.18
CA VAL A 276 2.36 15.42 -18.48
C VAL A 276 2.28 14.12 -17.69
N LEU A 277 2.01 14.20 -16.38
CA LEU A 277 1.87 13.02 -15.52
C LEU A 277 0.66 12.12 -15.84
N ARG A 278 -0.35 12.63 -16.57
CA ARG A 278 -1.53 11.88 -17.00
C ARG A 278 -1.41 11.28 -18.40
N ARG A 279 -0.62 11.89 -19.29
CA ARG A 279 -0.35 11.35 -20.64
C ARG A 279 0.47 10.07 -20.61
N SER A 280 1.54 10.06 -19.83
CA SER A 280 2.43 8.91 -19.73
C SER A 280 1.69 7.61 -19.33
N PRO A 281 0.73 7.62 -18.38
CA PRO A 281 -0.14 6.47 -18.13
C PRO A 281 -1.06 6.06 -19.28
N ALA A 282 -1.62 6.99 -20.05
CA ALA A 282 -2.54 6.66 -21.14
C ALA A 282 -1.82 6.03 -22.34
N GLU A 283 -0.56 6.41 -22.57
CA GLU A 283 0.33 5.77 -23.54
C GLU A 283 0.75 4.39 -23.01
N ALA A 284 1.26 4.31 -21.76
CA ALA A 284 1.68 3.08 -21.08
C ALA A 284 0.59 2.03 -20.79
N SER A 285 -0.69 2.38 -20.92
CA SER A 285 -1.81 1.45 -20.69
C SER A 285 -2.22 0.68 -21.95
N ARG A 286 -1.50 0.83 -23.06
CA ARG A 286 -1.72 -0.03 -24.23
C ARG A 286 -1.22 -1.45 -23.91
N PRO A 287 -1.98 -2.52 -24.18
CA PRO A 287 -1.65 -3.88 -23.75
C PRO A 287 -0.23 -4.32 -24.12
N HIS A 288 0.27 -3.88 -25.28
CA HIS A 288 1.61 -4.18 -25.79
C HIS A 288 2.76 -3.45 -25.06
N GLU A 289 2.49 -2.41 -24.28
CA GLU A 289 3.50 -1.68 -23.47
C GLU A 289 3.82 -2.39 -22.14
N THR A 290 2.97 -3.33 -21.74
CA THR A 290 3.10 -4.14 -20.52
C THR A 290 3.62 -5.57 -20.78
N LEU A 291 3.81 -5.97 -22.03
CA LEU A 291 4.32 -7.30 -22.38
C LEU A 291 5.84 -7.31 -22.26
N ALA A 292 6.36 -8.34 -21.60
CA ALA A 292 7.79 -8.50 -21.37
C ALA A 292 8.41 -9.32 -22.53
N PRO A 293 9.55 -8.92 -23.12
CA PRO A 293 10.24 -9.76 -24.10
C PRO A 293 10.68 -11.10 -23.48
N ASP A 294 10.89 -12.16 -24.27
CA ASP A 294 11.32 -13.47 -23.74
C ASP A 294 12.71 -13.39 -23.04
N SER A 295 13.52 -12.38 -23.40
CA SER A 295 14.75 -12.01 -22.70
C SER A 295 14.50 -11.37 -21.33
N ALA A 296 13.32 -10.84 -21.03
CA ALA A 296 12.93 -10.32 -19.70
C ALA A 296 12.60 -11.43 -18.68
N ARG A 297 12.88 -12.70 -19.02
CA ARG A 297 13.26 -13.68 -17.99
C ARG A 297 14.53 -13.25 -17.23
N LEU A 298 15.27 -12.27 -17.76
CA LEU A 298 16.32 -11.54 -17.06
C LEU A 298 15.75 -10.82 -15.85
N ASN A 299 16.12 -11.36 -14.70
CA ASN A 299 16.26 -10.71 -13.41
C ASN A 299 15.60 -9.34 -13.27
N ARG A 300 14.48 -9.33 -12.55
CA ARG A 300 14.13 -8.15 -11.75
C ARG A 300 15.40 -7.76 -11.00
N SER A 301 15.85 -6.54 -11.23
CA SER A 301 17.05 -5.94 -10.67
C SER A 301 17.26 -6.32 -9.20
N ASP A 302 18.52 -6.31 -8.76
CA ASP A 302 19.04 -6.45 -7.38
C ASP A 302 18.43 -5.46 -6.35
N THR A 303 17.27 -4.87 -6.64
CA THR A 303 16.43 -4.13 -5.71
C THR A 303 15.81 -5.08 -4.70
N LYS A 304 16.65 -5.52 -3.75
CA LYS A 304 16.29 -5.99 -2.41
C LYS A 304 15.62 -4.84 -1.64
N MET A 305 14.44 -4.42 -2.09
CA MET A 305 13.69 -3.36 -1.42
C MET A 305 12.79 -4.01 -0.39
N GLY A 306 12.88 -3.54 0.86
CA GLY A 306 11.83 -3.76 1.84
C GLY A 306 10.89 -2.56 1.80
N SER A 307 9.60 -2.77 1.54
CA SER A 307 8.61 -1.72 1.81
C SER A 307 8.21 -1.81 3.28
N THR A 308 8.41 -0.75 4.06
CA THR A 308 7.96 -0.68 5.46
C THR A 308 6.68 0.14 5.57
N LEU A 309 5.63 -0.44 6.14
CA LEU A 309 4.38 0.24 6.46
C LEU A 309 4.11 0.15 7.97
N PHE A 310 3.88 1.31 8.58
CA PHE A 310 3.44 1.41 9.97
C PHE A 310 1.92 1.47 10.01
N MET A 311 1.30 0.63 10.83
CA MET A 311 -0.14 0.65 11.00
C MET A 311 -0.53 0.51 12.47
N SER A 312 -1.51 1.31 12.88
CA SER A 312 -2.26 1.07 14.11
C SER A 312 -3.55 0.33 13.75
N ILE A 313 -3.86 -0.75 14.49
CA ILE A 313 -5.10 -1.51 14.34
C ILE A 313 -5.96 -1.27 15.57
N ASP A 314 -6.94 -0.37 15.44
CA ASP A 314 -8.06 -0.36 16.36
C ASP A 314 -9.02 -1.49 15.92
N CYS A 315 -9.23 -2.48 16.81
CA CYS A 315 -10.11 -3.62 16.54
C CYS A 315 -11.59 -3.29 16.84
N SER A 316 -11.87 -2.13 17.45
CA SER A 316 -13.21 -1.65 17.78
C SER A 316 -13.74 -0.61 16.78
N ARG A 317 -12.85 0.03 16.01
CA ARG A 317 -13.18 1.04 14.99
C ARG A 317 -12.24 0.93 13.79
N THR A 318 -12.81 1.07 12.60
CA THR A 318 -12.16 1.10 11.28
C THR A 318 -10.74 1.69 11.29
N VAL A 319 -9.80 0.93 10.70
CA VAL A 319 -8.38 1.24 10.46
C VAL A 319 -8.15 2.72 10.10
N LEU A 320 -7.47 3.46 10.98
CA LEU A 320 -6.89 4.76 10.63
C LEU A 320 -5.61 4.53 9.81
N ALA A 321 -5.81 4.28 8.52
CA ALA A 321 -4.86 4.71 7.50
C ALA A 321 -5.58 5.78 6.69
N ARG A 322 -5.50 7.05 7.14
CA ARG A 322 -5.91 8.17 6.29
C ARG A 322 -4.73 8.48 5.36
N PRO A 323 -4.81 8.20 4.05
CA PRO A 323 -3.90 8.86 3.13
C PRO A 323 -4.15 10.36 3.25
N VAL A 324 -3.09 11.15 3.48
CA VAL A 324 -3.16 12.61 3.40
C VAL A 324 -3.37 12.95 1.93
N LEU A 325 -4.64 12.93 1.49
CA LEU A 325 -5.07 13.62 0.30
C LEU A 325 -5.40 15.05 0.73
N ALA A 326 -4.61 15.99 0.24
CA ALA A 326 -4.97 17.40 0.26
C ALA A 326 -6.35 17.55 -0.39
N GLY A 327 -7.32 18.05 0.37
CA GLY A 327 -8.69 18.23 -0.11
C GLY A 327 -8.75 19.29 -1.21
N PRO A 328 -9.59 19.10 -2.26
CA PRO A 328 -10.03 20.20 -3.09
C PRO A 328 -11.19 20.91 -2.39
N GLY A 329 -11.09 22.23 -2.32
CA GLY A 329 -12.20 23.10 -1.97
C GLY A 329 -13.39 22.88 -2.90
N GLN A 330 -14.57 23.03 -2.33
CA GLN A 330 -15.82 23.18 -3.05
C GLN A 330 -15.69 24.36 -4.02
N ASP A 331 -16.07 24.14 -5.28
CA ASP A 331 -16.99 25.04 -5.98
C ASP A 331 -17.72 24.24 -7.06
N ALA A 332 -19.04 24.27 -6.94
CA ALA A 332 -20.00 23.63 -7.83
C ALA A 332 -20.27 24.52 -9.05
N VAL A 333 -20.28 23.92 -10.25
CA VAL A 333 -21.16 24.37 -11.34
C VAL A 333 -21.63 23.10 -12.05
N GLY A 334 -22.95 22.91 -12.07
CA GLY A 334 -23.60 21.71 -12.57
C GLY A 334 -23.54 21.56 -14.08
N ASN A 335 -23.73 20.33 -14.54
CA ASN A 335 -24.36 20.08 -15.82
C ASN A 335 -25.20 18.80 -15.73
N ASP A 336 -26.51 19.04 -15.86
CA ASP A 336 -27.59 18.10 -16.00
C ASP A 336 -27.50 17.46 -17.41
N ILE A 337 -27.39 16.13 -17.49
CA ILE A 337 -27.51 15.40 -18.76
C ILE A 337 -28.55 14.31 -18.56
N ARG A 338 -29.76 14.59 -19.09
CA ARG A 338 -30.82 13.60 -19.30
C ARG A 338 -30.42 12.62 -20.41
N PRO A 339 -30.83 11.34 -20.33
CA PRO A 339 -30.61 10.39 -21.42
C PRO A 339 -31.65 10.57 -22.53
N SER A 340 -31.20 10.75 -23.78
CA SER A 340 -32.08 10.66 -24.95
C SER A 340 -32.28 9.20 -25.34
N ARG A 341 -33.54 8.79 -25.39
CA ARG A 341 -34.00 7.64 -26.20
C ARG A 341 -33.70 7.92 -27.67
N TYR A 342 -33.06 6.96 -28.34
CA TYR A 342 -33.56 6.30 -29.56
C TYR A 342 -32.80 5.00 -29.74
#